data_AF-A0A9P8M710-F1
#
_entry.id   AF-A0A9P8M710-F1
#
_cell.length_a   1.000
_cell.length_b   1.000
_cell.length_c   1.000
_cell.angle_alpha   90.00
_cell.angle_beta   90.00
_cell.angle_gamma   90.00
#
_symmetry.space_group_name_H-M   'P 1'
#
loop_
_entity.id
_entity.type
_entity.pdbx_description
1 polymer ?
#
loop_
_entity_poly.entity_id
_entity_poly.type
_entity_poly.pdbx_seq_one_letter_code
_entity_poly.pdbx_strand_id
1 'polypeptide(L)' 'MPRDAEPSLSEKTFVAKALDEGLRLDNRKFEQFRPLELTFGDEFGVADAKCGKTRHNRRQSLSRGNSALHGPPF' A
#
# COMPACT_ATOMS: atom_id res chain seq x y z
N MET A 1 -16.49 11.49 2.85
CA MET A 1 -15.04 11.45 3.11
C MET A 1 -14.68 12.74 3.83
N PRO A 2 -14.04 12.71 5.02
CA PRO A 2 -13.50 13.92 5.64
C PRO A 2 -12.53 14.60 4.67
N ARG A 3 -12.46 15.93 4.64
CA ARG A 3 -11.49 16.63 3.78
C ARG A 3 -10.08 16.32 4.26
N ASP A 4 -9.23 15.91 3.34
CA ASP A 4 -7.80 15.79 3.59
C ASP A 4 -7.21 17.17 3.95
N ALA A 5 -6.20 17.18 4.81
CA ALA A 5 -5.54 18.42 5.20
C ALA A 5 -4.84 19.04 3.98
N GLU A 6 -5.26 20.25 3.63
CA GLU A 6 -4.60 21.06 2.61
C GLU A 6 -3.22 21.52 3.15
N PRO A 7 -2.12 21.23 2.43
CA PRO A 7 -0.81 21.69 2.88
C PRO A 7 -0.71 23.21 2.80
N SER A 8 0.04 23.79 3.73
CA SER A 8 0.30 25.22 3.80
C SER A 8 1.13 25.71 2.59
N LEU A 9 1.06 27.01 2.29
CA LEU A 9 1.81 27.61 1.18
C LEU A 9 3.33 27.43 1.34
N SER A 10 3.83 27.52 2.57
CA SER A 10 5.25 27.31 2.90
C SER A 10 5.68 25.88 2.63
N GLU A 11 4.88 24.88 3.04
CA GLU A 11 5.17 23.47 2.77
C GLU A 11 5.20 23.17 1.27
N LYS A 12 4.21 23.65 0.51
CA LYS A 12 4.17 23.48 -0.96
C LYS A 12 5.43 24.07 -1.61
N THR A 13 5.80 25.29 -1.24
CA THR A 13 6.95 26.00 -1.82
C THR A 13 8.28 25.36 -1.44
N PHE A 14 8.43 24.92 -0.19
CA PHE A 14 9.64 24.27 0.31
C PHE A 14 9.88 22.93 -0.39
N VAL A 15 8.84 22.10 -0.50
CA VAL A 15 8.94 20.79 -1.16
C VAL A 15 9.22 20.95 -2.66
N ALA A 16 8.58 21.92 -3.32
CA ALA A 16 8.82 22.17 -4.74
C ALA A 16 10.28 22.58 -5.02
N LYS A 17 10.86 23.46 -4.19
CA LYS A 17 12.27 23.86 -4.30
C LYS A 17 13.23 22.70 -4.04
N ALA A 18 12.97 21.91 -3.00
CA ALA A 18 13.80 20.74 -2.69
C ALA A 18 13.81 19.74 -3.85
N LEU A 19 12.66 19.52 -4.52
CA LEU A 19 12.58 18.65 -5.69
C LEU A 19 13.35 19.20 -6.90
N ASP A 20 13.36 20.51 -7.10
CA ASP A 20 14.14 21.18 -8.16
C ASP A 20 15.65 21.03 -7.94
N GLU A 21 16.09 21.09 -6.68
CA GLU A 21 17.47 20.79 -6.26
C GLU A 21 17.79 19.28 -6.26
N GLY A 22 16.82 18.44 -6.63
CA GLY A 22 16.95 16.99 -6.67
C GLY A 22 16.98 16.32 -5.29
N LEU A 23 16.61 17.05 -4.24
CA LEU A 23 16.58 16.58 -2.86
C LEU A 23 15.18 16.09 -2.49
N ARG A 24 15.14 14.90 -1.90
CA ARG A 24 13.92 14.36 -1.29
C ARG A 24 13.98 14.50 0.22
N LEU A 25 12.84 14.72 0.87
CA LEU A 25 12.72 14.85 2.33
C LEU A 25 13.22 13.62 3.12
N ASP A 26 13.25 12.45 2.48
CA ASP A 26 13.72 11.20 3.05
C ASP A 26 15.15 10.85 2.61
N ASN A 27 15.86 11.80 1.99
CA ASN A 27 17.23 11.67 1.50
C ASN A 27 17.44 10.47 0.56
N ARG A 28 16.39 10.07 -0.17
CA ARG A 28 16.44 9.01 -1.16
C ARG A 28 16.71 9.60 -2.54
N LYS A 29 17.25 8.78 -3.45
CA LYS A 29 17.28 9.12 -4.88
C LYS A 29 15.86 9.05 -5.48
N PHE A 30 15.62 9.71 -6.59
CA PHE A 30 14.31 9.68 -7.27
C PHE A 30 13.83 8.27 -7.60
N GLU A 31 14.73 7.40 -8.01
CA GLU A 31 14.44 6.02 -8.42
C GLU A 31 14.51 5.02 -7.24
N GLN A 32 14.84 5.49 -6.03
CA GLN A 32 15.02 4.61 -4.88
C GLN A 32 13.68 4.38 -4.16
N PHE A 33 13.19 3.14 -4.22
CA PHE A 33 12.02 2.71 -3.46
C PHE A 33 12.23 2.77 -1.94
N ARG A 34 11.14 2.88 -1.17
CA ARG A 34 11.22 2.73 0.29
C ARG A 34 11.53 1.27 0.61
N PRO A 35 12.25 0.99 1.71
CA PRO A 35 12.49 -0.39 2.13
C PRO A 35 11.15 -1.12 2.26
N LEU A 36 11.09 -2.30 1.62
CA LEU A 36 9.95 -3.20 1.66
C LEU A 36 10.22 -4.24 2.74
N GLU A 37 9.37 -4.26 3.77
CA GLU A 37 9.36 -5.31 4.78
C GLU A 37 8.12 -6.18 4.56
N LEU A 38 8.34 -7.47 4.40
CA LEU A 38 7.27 -8.46 4.27
C LEU A 38 7.27 -9.32 5.53
N THR A 39 6.16 -9.35 6.24
CA THR A 39 5.94 -10.19 7.41
C THR A 39 4.79 -11.13 7.12
N PHE A 40 5.03 -12.43 7.24
CA PHE A 40 4.00 -13.45 7.10
C PHE A 40 3.38 -13.71 8.48
N GLY A 41 2.05 -13.79 8.54
CA GLY A 41 1.34 -14.14 9.77
C GLY A 41 1.31 -15.65 10.04
N ASP A 42 0.72 -16.02 11.16
CA ASP A 42 0.63 -17.44 11.60
C ASP A 42 -0.33 -18.28 10.73
N GLU A 43 -1.21 -17.64 9.96
CA GLU A 43 -2.16 -18.29 9.05
C GLU A 43 -1.70 -18.18 7.58
N PHE A 44 -1.85 -19.27 6.83
CA PHE A 44 -1.69 -19.26 5.38
C PHE A 44 -2.65 -18.27 4.73
N GLY A 45 -2.12 -17.36 3.92
CA GLY A 45 -2.89 -16.30 3.26
C GLY A 45 -2.88 -14.96 3.99
N VAL A 46 -2.19 -14.83 5.12
CA VAL A 46 -1.96 -13.56 5.81
C VAL A 46 -0.56 -13.03 5.50
N ALA A 47 -0.48 -11.87 4.86
CA ALA A 47 0.77 -11.17 4.61
C ALA A 47 0.63 -9.68 4.91
N ASP A 48 1.59 -9.17 5.65
CA ASP A 48 1.75 -7.76 5.98
C ASP A 48 2.93 -7.20 5.19
N ALA A 49 2.66 -6.23 4.33
CA ALA A 49 3.67 -5.54 3.54
C ALA A 49 3.81 -4.10 4.03
N LYS A 50 5.02 -3.71 4.43
CA LYS A 50 5.36 -2.33 4.80
C LYS A 50 6.28 -1.74 3.74
N CYS A 51 5.91 -0.58 3.23
CA CYS A 51 6.70 0.23 2.30
C CYS A 51 7.09 1.53 3.03
N GLY A 52 8.13 1.44 3.86
CA GLY A 52 8.45 2.46 4.87
C GLY A 52 7.28 2.75 5.82
N LYS A 53 6.75 3.98 5.82
CA LYS A 53 5.61 4.37 6.69
C LYS A 53 4.24 3.83 6.23
N THR A 54 4.15 3.30 5.01
CA THR A 54 2.88 2.78 4.46
C THR A 54 2.76 1.30 4.79
N ARG A 55 1.79 0.91 5.61
CA ARG A 55 1.49 -0.49 5.94
C ARG A 55 0.26 -0.97 5.19
N HIS A 56 0.37 -2.12 4.53
CA HIS A 56 -0.74 -2.84 3.90
C HIS A 56 -0.87 -4.21 4.56
N ASN A 57 -2.05 -4.51 5.12
CA ASN A 57 -2.39 -5.84 5.62
C ASN A 57 -3.34 -6.50 4.64
N ARG A 58 -3.05 -7.74 4.24
CA ARG A 58 -3.92 -8.54 3.38
C ARG A 58 -4.15 -9.91 4.00
N ARG A 59 -5.42 -10.31 4.04
CA ARG A 59 -5.85 -11.68 4.34
C ARG A 59 -6.57 -12.25 3.13
N GLN A 60 -6.13 -13.40 2.66
CA GLN A 60 -6.81 -14.17 1.62
C GLN A 60 -7.51 -15.36 2.28
N SER A 61 -8.84 -15.42 2.16
CA SER A 61 -9.62 -16.59 2.56
C SER A 61 -10.22 -17.24 1.32
N LEU A 62 -10.20 -18.57 1.28
CA LEU A 62 -10.82 -19.36 0.23
C LEU A 62 -12.06 -20.06 0.82
N SER A 63 -13.25 -19.77 0.30
CA SER A 63 -14.46 -20.54 0.59
C SER A 63 -14.87 -21.35 -0.63
N ARG A 64 -15.22 -22.63 -0.45
CA ARG A 64 -15.89 -23.41 -1.49
C ARG A 64 -17.33 -22.93 -1.58
N GLY A 65 -17.68 -22.26 -2.67
CA GLY A 65 -19.07 -21.97 -3.00
C GLY A 65 -19.85 -23.27 -3.16
N ASN A 66 -20.96 -23.40 -2.44
CA ASN A 66 -21.83 -24.56 -2.54
C ASN A 66 -22.58 -24.52 -3.89
N SER A 67 -21.96 -25.04 -4.95
CA SER A 67 -22.65 -25.32 -6.21
C SER A 67 -23.45 -26.63 -6.05
N ALA A 68 -24.56 -26.53 -5.34
CA ALA A 68 -25.56 -27.58 -5.27
C ALA A 68 -26.32 -27.66 -6.60
N LEU A 69 -26.25 -28.85 -7.22
CA LEU A 69 -27.35 -29.53 -7.90
C LEU A 69 -27.99 -28.82 -9.12
N HIS A 70 -27.37 -28.98 -10.29
CA HIS A 70 -28.13 -29.26 -11.52
C HIS A 70 -27.24 -30.04 -12.50
N GLY A 71 -27.29 -31.37 -12.42
CA GLY A 71 -26.89 -32.22 -13.54
C GLY A 71 -27.97 -32.11 -14.63
N PRO A 72 -27.60 -32.09 -15.92
CA PRO A 72 -28.58 -31.98 -16.99
C PRO A 72 -29.49 -33.22 -17.00
N PRO A 73 -30.82 -33.07 -17.20
CA PRO A 73 -31.67 -34.23 -17.45
C PRO A 73 -31.27 -34.85 -18.80
N PHE A 74 -31.10 -36.16 -18.79
CA PHE A 74 -31.09 -36.98 -20.01
C PHE A 74 -32.42 -36.87 -20.75
#